data_AF-A0A0N0PFR5-F1
#
_entry.id   AF-A0A0N0PFR5-F1
#
_cell.length_a   1.000
_cell.length_b   1.000
_cell.length_c   1.000
_cell.angle_alpha   90.00
_cell.angle_beta   90.00
_cell.angle_gamma   90.00
#
_symmetry.space_group_name_H-M   'P 1'
#
loop_
_entity.id
_entity.type
_entity.pdbx_description
1 polymer ?
#
loop_
_entity_poly.entity_id
_entity_poly.type
_entity_poly.pdbx_seq_one_letter_code
_entity_poly.pdbx_strand_id
1 'polypeptide(L)'
;MKNLGTHPNVVRLIGCCTEKEPTLVIMEYVSLGKLQQFLRESRAGRHYGNTHAGSLFLTSRDLTHFAFQVARGMDFLSCKGNSDGNFTVNFYEQ
;
A
#
# COMPACT_ATOMS: atom_id res chain seq x y z
N MET A 1 -14.56 12.92 4.62
CA MET A 1 -13.26 12.83 3.93
C MET A 1 -13.37 13.62 2.62
N LYS A 2 -13.37 14.95 2.69
CA LYS A 2 -13.56 15.81 1.50
C LYS A 2 -12.18 16.13 0.91
N ASN A 3 -11.88 15.52 -0.24
CA ASN A 3 -10.83 15.88 -1.21
C ASN A 3 -9.37 15.88 -0.76
N LEU A 4 -8.85 14.70 -0.43
CA LEU A 4 -7.41 14.42 -0.32
C LEU A 4 -6.64 14.66 -1.65
N GLY A 5 -7.34 14.77 -2.79
CA GLY A 5 -6.72 14.91 -4.11
C GLY A 5 -6.17 13.58 -4.65
N THR A 6 -5.57 13.59 -5.84
CA THR A 6 -4.97 12.42 -6.49
C THR A 6 -3.45 12.41 -6.33
N HIS A 7 -2.87 11.25 -6.06
CA HIS A 7 -1.42 11.04 -6.07
C HIS A 7 -1.11 9.64 -6.62
N PRO A 8 -0.11 9.47 -7.50
CA PRO A 8 0.17 8.18 -8.16
C PRO A 8 0.58 7.04 -7.21
N ASN A 9 1.01 7.37 -5.99
CA ASN A 9 1.40 6.39 -4.97
C ASN A 9 0.38 6.26 -3.82
N VAL A 10 -0.86 6.73 -4.03
CA VAL A 10 -1.94 6.64 -3.04
C VAL A 10 -3.20 6.14 -3.73
N VAL A 11 -3.72 5.02 -3.25
CA VAL A 11 -4.96 4.42 -3.76
C VAL A 11 -6.12 5.37 -3.53
N ARG A 12 -6.79 5.74 -4.62
CA ARG A 12 -7.92 6.67 -4.56
C ARG A 12 -9.23 5.97 -4.21
N LEU A 13 -9.96 6.58 -3.26
CA LEU A 13 -11.38 6.31 -3.04
C LEU A 13 -12.20 6.91 -4.20
N ILE A 14 -12.97 6.07 -4.89
CA ILE A 14 -13.89 6.47 -5.96
C ILE A 14 -15.25 6.85 -5.39
N GLY A 15 -15.75 6.08 -4.42
CA GLY A 15 -17.05 6.33 -3.79
C GLY A 15 -17.37 5.31 -2.70
N CYS A 16 -18.55 5.44 -2.12
CA CYS A 16 -19.07 4.49 -1.15
C CYS A 16 -20.59 4.34 -1.31
N CYS A 17 -21.11 3.15 -1.01
CA CYS A 17 -22.53 2.90 -0.88
C CYS A 17 -22.84 2.74 0.61
N THR A 18 -23.50 3.74 1.20
CA THR A 18 -23.85 3.77 2.63
C THR A 18 -25.36 3.72 2.87
N GLU A 19 -26.16 3.77 1.81
CA GLU A 19 -27.63 3.87 1.90
C GLU A 19 -28.31 2.56 2.31
N LYS A 20 -27.65 1.41 2.09
CA LYS A 20 -28.14 0.09 2.46
C LYS A 20 -26.98 -0.74 2.99
N GLU A 21 -27.27 -1.63 3.95
CA GLU A 21 -26.27 -2.57 4.45
C GLU A 21 -26.05 -3.73 3.45
N PRO A 22 -24.80 -4.23 3.32
CA PRO A 22 -23.58 -3.74 3.97
C PRO A 22 -23.05 -2.45 3.34
N THR A 23 -22.35 -1.63 4.12
CA THR A 23 -21.65 -0.45 3.57
C THR A 23 -20.52 -0.90 2.65
N LEU A 24 -20.46 -0.35 1.44
CA LEU A 24 -19.45 -0.68 0.44
C LEU A 24 -18.53 0.51 0.18
N VAL A 25 -17.26 0.22 -0.07
CA VAL A 25 -16.23 1.20 -0.43
C VAL A 25 -15.68 0.83 -1.81
N ILE A 26 -15.75 1.78 -2.75
CA ILE A 26 -15.29 1.62 -4.13
C ILE A 26 -13.96 2.36 -4.25
N MET A 27 -12.89 1.65 -4.57
CA MET A 27 -11.53 2.21 -4.71
C MET A 27 -10.96 1.88 -6.09
N GLU A 28 -9.87 2.55 -6.47
CA GLU A 28 -9.12 2.14 -7.66
C GLU A 28 -8.61 0.70 -7.52
N TYR A 29 -8.55 0.01 -8.66
CA TYR A 29 -8.10 -1.38 -8.70
C TYR A 29 -6.58 -1.45 -8.85
N VAL A 30 -5.93 -2.22 -7.97
CA VAL A 30 -4.49 -2.50 -8.01
C VAL A 30 -4.29 -3.95 -8.42
N SER A 31 -3.87 -4.16 -9.67
CA SER A 31 -3.83 -5.49 -10.32
C SER A 31 -2.82 -6.47 -9.71
N LEU A 32 -1.74 -5.98 -9.11
CA LEU A 32 -0.66 -6.80 -8.54
C LEU A 32 -0.86 -7.13 -7.05
N GLY A 33 -1.99 -6.72 -6.46
CA GLY A 33 -2.31 -6.99 -5.07
C GLY A 33 -1.36 -6.31 -4.07
N LYS A 34 -1.15 -6.96 -2.92
CA LYS A 34 -0.38 -6.40 -1.80
C LYS A 34 1.12 -6.51 -2.04
N LEU A 35 1.85 -5.42 -1.82
CA LEU A 35 3.31 -5.42 -1.90
C LEU A 35 3.96 -6.49 -1.00
N GLN A 36 3.41 -6.75 0.19
CA GLN A 36 3.88 -7.82 1.07
C GLN A 36 3.86 -9.20 0.40
N GLN A 37 2.78 -9.51 -0.32
CA GLN A 37 2.66 -10.80 -1.01
C GLN A 37 3.65 -10.87 -2.16
N PHE A 38 3.73 -9.83 -2.98
CA PHE A 38 4.70 -9.72 -4.08
C PHE A 38 6.16 -9.88 -3.60
N LEU A 39 6.52 -9.25 -2.48
CA LEU A 39 7.84 -9.39 -1.86
C LEU A 39 8.09 -10.80 -1.31
N ARG A 40 7.06 -11.48 -0.79
CA ARG A 40 7.18 -12.88 -0.31
C ARG A 40 7.39 -13.85 -1.46
N GLU A 41 6.69 -13.66 -2.57
CA GLU A 41 6.81 -14.46 -3.80
C GLU A 41 8.20 -14.29 -4.45
N SER A 42 8.85 -13.13 -4.26
CA SER A 42 10.20 -12.89 -4.77
C SER A 42 11.32 -13.62 -4.04
N ARG A 43 11.05 -14.24 -2.89
CA ARG A 43 12.09 -14.92 -2.09
C ARG A 43 12.43 -16.24 -2.76
N ALA A 44 13.70 -16.49 -3.05
CA ALA A 44 14.12 -17.82 -3.50
C ALA A 44 13.73 -18.87 -2.46
N GLY A 45 13.34 -20.06 -2.96
CA GLY A 45 12.84 -21.16 -2.15
C GLY A 45 13.70 -21.37 -0.91
N ARG A 46 13.10 -21.18 0.27
CA ARG A 46 13.76 -21.39 1.56
C ARG A 46 13.98 -22.89 1.75
N HIS A 47 15.10 -23.41 1.25
CA HIS A 47 15.48 -24.79 1.51
C HIS A 47 16.39 -24.95 2.74
N TYR A 48 17.07 -23.90 3.22
CA TYR A 48 17.85 -23.94 4.46
C TYR A 48 17.82 -22.56 5.16
N GLY A 49 17.60 -22.52 6.48
CA GLY A 49 17.40 -21.30 7.29
C GLY A 49 18.62 -20.38 7.43
N ASN A 50 19.70 -20.71 6.74
CA ASN A 50 21.06 -20.18 6.88
C ASN A 50 21.72 -19.88 5.53
N THR A 51 21.02 -20.13 4.41
CA THR A 51 21.45 -19.68 3.09
C THR A 51 20.64 -18.46 2.69
N HIS A 52 21.29 -17.29 2.59
CA HIS A 52 20.74 -16.13 1.91
C HIS A 52 20.66 -16.41 0.40
N ALA A 53 19.73 -17.27 -0.01
CA ALA A 53 19.38 -17.37 -1.41
C ALA A 53 18.83 -16.00 -1.85
N GLY A 54 19.35 -15.47 -2.95
CA GLY A 54 18.97 -14.17 -3.49
C GLY A 54 17.47 -14.05 -3.82
N SER A 55 17.02 -12.89 -4.26
CA SER A 55 15.67 -12.79 -4.80
C SER A 55 15.57 -13.50 -6.15
N LEU A 56 14.42 -14.13 -6.42
CA LEU A 56 14.12 -14.77 -7.70
C LEU A 56 14.02 -13.77 -8.85
N PHE A 57 13.51 -12.56 -8.59
CA PHE A 57 13.23 -11.57 -9.63
C PHE A 57 13.30 -10.11 -9.20
N LEU A 58 13.57 -9.80 -7.93
CA LEU A 58 13.72 -8.41 -7.46
C LEU A 58 15.18 -8.04 -7.24
N THR A 59 15.53 -6.83 -7.66
CA THR A 59 16.83 -6.23 -7.42
C THR A 59 16.79 -5.28 -6.22
N SER A 60 17.96 -4.89 -5.70
CA SER A 60 18.05 -3.83 -4.68
C SER A 60 17.45 -2.52 -5.17
N ARG A 61 17.60 -2.20 -6.47
CA ARG A 61 17.02 -1.00 -7.10
C ARG A 61 15.49 -1.01 -7.04
N ASP A 62 14.86 -2.16 -7.26
CA ASP A 62 13.40 -2.28 -7.18
C ASP A 62 12.90 -2.02 -5.75
N LEU A 63 13.59 -2.58 -4.75
CA LEU A 63 13.28 -2.36 -3.35
C LEU A 63 13.42 -0.88 -2.96
N THR A 64 14.51 -0.22 -3.38
CA THR A 64 14.69 1.22 -3.18
C THR A 64 13.59 2.01 -3.88
N HIS A 65 13.18 1.62 -5.08
CA HIS A 65 12.13 2.28 -5.83
C HIS A 65 10.76 2.14 -5.16
N PHE A 66 10.44 0.97 -4.59
CA PHE A 66 9.23 0.78 -3.79
C PHE A 66 9.23 1.66 -2.54
N ALA A 67 10.35 1.66 -1.79
CA ALA A 67 10.49 2.50 -0.60
C ALA A 67 10.32 4.00 -0.93
N PHE A 68 10.92 4.45 -2.03
CA PHE A 68 10.80 5.83 -2.50
C PHE A 68 9.36 6.20 -2.86
N GLN A 69 8.66 5.34 -3.60
CA GLN A 69 7.26 5.57 -3.95
C GLN A 69 6.34 5.62 -2.72
N VAL A 70 6.54 4.72 -1.75
CA VAL A 70 5.81 4.74 -0.49
C VAL A 70 6.09 6.03 0.26
N ALA A 71 7.35 6.45 0.38
CA ALA A 71 7.72 7.70 1.03
C ALA A 71 7.03 8.92 0.39
N ARG A 72 7.00 8.99 -0.96
CA ARG A 72 6.29 10.06 -1.67
C ARG A 72 4.79 10.06 -1.44
N GLY A 73 4.16 8.88 -1.41
CA GLY A 73 2.74 8.75 -1.08
C GLY A 73 2.44 9.22 0.34
N MET A 74 3.29 8.83 1.30
CA MET A 74 3.15 9.23 2.70
C MET A 74 3.38 10.73 2.90
N ASP A 75 4.33 11.33 2.18
CA ASP A 75 4.57 12.78 2.22
C ASP A 75 3.32 13.54 1.76
N PHE A 76 2.72 13.12 0.65
CA PHE A 76 1.45 13.67 0.16
C PHE A 76 0.31 13.53 1.19
N LEU A 77 0.19 12.36 1.82
CA LEU A 77 -0.80 12.13 2.87
C LEU A 77 -0.56 13.00 4.10
N SER A 78 0.69 13.22 4.47
CA SER A 78 1.05 14.03 5.64
C SER A 78 0.70 15.50 5.44
N CYS A 79 0.88 16.01 4.22
CA CYS A 79 0.62 17.41 3.90
C CYS A 79 -0.86 17.72 3.65
N LYS A 80 -1.65 16.70 3.30
CA LYS A 80 -3.05 16.86 2.83
C LYS A 80 -4.08 16.11 3.67
N GLY A 81 -3.61 15.25 4.56
CA GLY A 81 -4.37 14.75 5.68
C GLY A 81 -4.68 15.91 6.61
N ASN A 82 -5.97 16.30 6.66
CA ASN A 82 -6.48 17.41 7.45
C ASN A 82 -5.76 17.58 8.80
N SER A 83 -5.36 18.81 9.09
CA SER A 83 -4.77 19.33 10.33
C SER A 83 -5.65 19.22 11.58
N ASP A 84 -6.72 18.42 11.53
CA ASP A 84 -7.67 18.24 12.63
C ASP A 84 -7.76 16.75 13.00
N GLY A 85 -6.94 16.35 13.97
CA GLY A 85 -7.21 15.23 14.86
C GLY A 85 -6.76 13.83 14.39
N ASN A 86 -5.70 13.33 15.04
CA ASN A 86 -5.37 11.90 15.21
C ASN A 86 -5.35 11.04 13.93
N PHE A 87 -4.19 10.98 13.27
CA PHE A 87 -3.85 9.87 12.39
C PHE A 87 -3.38 8.65 13.22
N THR A 88 -4.32 7.98 13.88
CA THR A 88 -4.12 6.55 14.16
C THR A 88 -4.31 5.83 12.83
N VAL A 89 -3.22 5.30 12.28
CA VAL A 89 -3.26 4.39 11.15
C VAL A 89 -3.89 3.09 11.65
N ASN A 90 -5.22 3.05 11.70
CA ASN A 90 -5.95 1.82 11.98
C ASN A 90 -5.78 0.90 10.78
N PHE A 91 -4.78 0.03 10.86
CA PHE A 91 -4.82 -1.24 10.17
C PHE A 91 -6.00 -2.01 10.75
N TYR A 92 -7.19 -1.88 10.15
CA TYR A 92 -8.25 -2.84 10.42
C TYR A 92 -7.81 -4.18 9.82
N GLU A 93 -7.48 -5.10 10.73
CA GLU A 93 -7.44 -6.54 10.49
C GLU A 93 -8.77 -7.03 9.89
N GLN A 94 -8.67 -8.08 9.08
CA GLN A 94 -9.81 -8.94 8.74
C GLN A 94 -10.29 -9.68 9.98
#